data_AF-A0A3P5YB28-F1
#
_entry.id   AF-A0A3P5YB28-F1
#
_cell.length_a   1.000
_cell.length_b   1.000
_cell.length_c   1.000
_cell.angle_alpha   90.00
_cell.angle_beta   90.00
_cell.angle_gamma   90.00
#
_symmetry.space_group_name_H-M   'P 1'
#
loop_
_entity.id
_entity.type
_entity.pdbx_description
1 polymer ?
#
loop_
_entity_poly.entity_id
_entity_poly.type
_entity_poly.pdbx_seq_one_letter_code
_entity_poly.pdbx_strand_id
1 'polypeptide(L)'
;MLVQIQGKDRVYKTIFSYETKNDFTIDFRNGCSITVHKRPDLVTLTFNYSLSNILSKRLDGLEFIIELQKNKGIILNRKRLEFSDENIAKIDFNFLKKAFNANIRLKELVDKLKISTDLDSTGWSQKDARTIELLYDGIVNEQVVTLDRVDYNPTQVIQFANVHVLLFLIPENEGTKSYRLYNFSDYDMVLINKDKQLFSKYETVELEQLLLIDNFNISDYLSSYLSSESKIENMDLGLLKLINYADSKHDQNTLQFCLKFAQKLVDMDKSENNILNLLQIKKRLNNLTQKDSSYLHSLMNHNSVEIRFATNCILGYKDQAIYLFENEFSDEQRERFIEYPIYNLLNL
;
A
#
# COMPACT_ATOMS: atom_id res chain seq x y z
N MET A 1 19.76 -26.44 -2.43
CA MET A 1 20.88 -26.23 -3.38
C MET A 1 20.79 -24.81 -3.91
N LEU A 2 21.90 -24.14 -4.16
CA LEU A 2 21.94 -22.77 -4.68
C LEU A 2 22.38 -22.81 -6.14
N VAL A 3 21.70 -22.05 -7.00
CA VAL A 3 22.04 -21.93 -8.43
C VAL A 3 22.37 -20.47 -8.71
N GLN A 4 23.49 -20.28 -9.40
CA GLN A 4 23.98 -18.97 -9.77
C GLN A 4 24.01 -18.86 -11.30
N ILE A 5 23.59 -17.72 -11.83
CA ILE A 5 23.87 -17.37 -13.22
C ILE A 5 25.30 -16.86 -13.28
N GLN A 6 26.07 -17.38 -14.22
CA GLN A 6 27.46 -16.97 -14.40
C GLN A 6 27.56 -15.45 -14.57
N GLY A 7 28.60 -14.84 -13.99
CA GLY A 7 28.86 -13.40 -14.13
C GLY A 7 28.02 -12.46 -13.24
N LYS A 8 27.19 -12.99 -12.33
CA LYS A 8 26.38 -12.17 -11.40
C LYS A 8 26.45 -12.74 -9.98
N ASP A 9 26.53 -11.87 -8.96
CA ASP A 9 26.52 -12.28 -7.54
C ASP A 9 25.14 -12.74 -7.04
N ARG A 10 24.13 -12.68 -7.91
CA ARG A 10 22.75 -13.04 -7.56
C ARG A 10 22.58 -14.56 -7.53
N VAL A 11 22.29 -15.07 -6.34
CA VAL A 11 21.96 -16.47 -6.11
C VAL A 11 20.45 -16.65 -6.11
N TYR A 12 19.95 -17.53 -6.98
CA TYR A 12 18.52 -17.81 -7.07
C TYR A 12 18.14 -18.94 -6.11
N LYS A 13 17.03 -18.75 -5.38
CA LYS A 13 16.42 -19.80 -4.56
C LYS A 13 15.70 -20.78 -5.48
N THR A 14 16.09 -22.05 -5.45
CA THR A 14 15.54 -23.06 -6.37
C THR A 14 14.93 -24.26 -5.65
N ILE A 15 13.97 -24.90 -6.31
CA ILE A 15 13.41 -26.19 -5.94
C ILE A 15 13.89 -27.22 -6.97
N PHE A 16 14.25 -28.41 -6.50
CA PHE A 16 14.65 -29.53 -7.34
C PHE A 16 13.55 -30.59 -7.32
N SER A 17 12.97 -30.86 -8.47
CA SER A 17 12.01 -31.95 -8.68
C SER A 17 12.70 -33.06 -9.46
N TYR A 18 12.84 -34.23 -8.86
CA TYR A 18 13.56 -35.37 -9.45
C TYR A 18 12.56 -36.33 -10.08
N GLU A 19 12.74 -36.64 -11.36
CA GLU A 19 12.04 -37.73 -12.04
C GLU A 19 12.86 -39.03 -11.92
N THR A 20 14.17 -38.91 -12.07
CA THR A 20 15.14 -39.97 -11.78
C THR A 20 16.37 -39.40 -11.08
N LYS A 21 17.36 -40.24 -10.71
CA LYS A 21 18.65 -39.76 -10.19
C LYS A 21 19.40 -38.86 -11.19
N ASN A 22 19.12 -39.01 -12.47
CA ASN A 22 19.82 -38.34 -13.57
C ASN A 22 18.97 -37.28 -14.29
N ASP A 23 17.65 -37.33 -14.11
CA ASP A 23 16.69 -36.41 -14.71
C ASP A 23 15.98 -35.61 -13.63
N PHE A 24 16.18 -34.30 -13.64
CA PHE A 24 15.59 -33.41 -12.66
C PHE A 24 15.30 -32.03 -13.24
N THR A 25 14.31 -31.36 -12.67
CA THR A 25 13.93 -29.99 -12.99
C THR A 25 14.39 -29.05 -11.88
N ILE A 26 15.06 -27.97 -12.27
CA ILE A 26 15.42 -26.85 -11.40
C ILE A 26 14.37 -25.75 -11.62
N ASP A 27 13.53 -25.50 -10.62
CA ASP A 27 12.53 -24.43 -10.63
C ASP A 27 13.07 -23.21 -9.85
N PHE A 28 13.10 -22.05 -10.51
CA PHE A 28 13.60 -20.79 -9.95
C PHE A 28 12.52 -19.95 -9.25
N ARG A 29 11.26 -20.42 -9.26
CA ARG A 29 10.08 -19.75 -8.67
C ARG A 29 9.80 -18.34 -9.19
N ASN A 30 10.29 -18.05 -10.39
CA ASN A 30 10.09 -16.80 -11.12
C ASN A 30 9.51 -17.03 -12.52
N GLY A 31 8.86 -18.19 -12.72
CA GLY A 31 8.32 -18.61 -14.01
C GLY A 31 9.34 -19.27 -14.94
N CYS A 32 10.61 -19.36 -14.54
CA CYS A 32 11.65 -20.06 -15.28
C CYS A 32 11.98 -21.41 -14.64
N SER A 33 12.23 -22.42 -15.46
CA SER A 33 12.77 -23.71 -15.02
C SER A 33 13.74 -24.30 -16.03
N ILE A 34 14.65 -25.15 -15.55
CA ILE A 34 15.60 -25.88 -16.40
C ILE A 34 15.45 -27.36 -16.13
N THR A 35 15.10 -28.12 -17.17
CA THR A 35 15.14 -29.58 -17.12
C THR A 35 16.54 -30.05 -17.48
N VAL A 36 17.13 -30.86 -16.62
CA VAL A 36 18.47 -31.42 -16.78
C VAL A 36 18.33 -32.91 -17.02
N HIS A 37 18.84 -33.38 -18.16
CA HIS A 37 18.97 -34.81 -18.45
C HIS A 37 20.45 -35.21 -18.48
N LYS A 38 20.85 -36.11 -17.58
CA LYS A 38 22.23 -36.60 -17.50
C LYS A 38 22.34 -38.01 -18.06
N ARG A 39 23.01 -38.14 -19.20
CA ARG A 39 23.51 -39.42 -19.73
C ARG A 39 25.01 -39.55 -19.43
N PRO A 40 25.59 -40.77 -19.42
CA PRO A 40 27.00 -40.99 -19.09
C PRO A 40 27.96 -40.08 -19.85
N ASP A 41 27.66 -39.81 -21.13
CA ASP A 41 28.54 -39.06 -22.04
C ASP A 41 28.00 -37.67 -22.42
N LEU A 42 26.79 -37.31 -21.97
CA LEU A 42 26.10 -36.09 -22.42
C LEU A 42 25.17 -35.54 -21.34
N VAL A 43 25.27 -34.24 -21.08
CA VAL A 43 24.27 -33.50 -20.29
C VAL A 43 23.50 -32.60 -21.24
N THR A 44 22.18 -32.74 -21.29
CA THR A 44 21.31 -31.82 -22.04
C THR A 44 20.48 -30.98 -21.09
N LEU A 45 20.36 -29.68 -21.42
CA LEU A 45 19.60 -28.70 -20.66
C LEU A 45 18.47 -28.16 -21.52
N THR A 46 17.24 -28.28 -21.06
CA THR A 46 16.07 -27.66 -21.70
C THR A 46 15.61 -26.49 -20.84
N PHE A 47 15.57 -25.30 -21.43
CA PHE A 47 15.06 -24.11 -20.76
C PHE A 47 13.55 -23.98 -21.00
N ASN A 48 12.77 -23.89 -19.93
CA ASN A 48 11.33 -23.67 -19.96
C ASN A 48 11.01 -22.35 -19.26
N TYR A 49 10.06 -21.58 -19.79
CA TYR A 49 9.61 -20.35 -19.15
C TYR A 49 8.13 -20.06 -19.39
N SER A 50 7.52 -19.40 -18.41
CA SER A 50 6.24 -18.75 -18.49
C SER A 50 6.33 -17.37 -17.83
N LEU A 51 5.79 -16.34 -18.48
CA LEU A 51 5.80 -15.00 -17.92
C LEU A 51 4.66 -14.87 -16.92
N SER A 52 5.00 -14.65 -15.65
CA SER A 52 4.04 -14.38 -14.58
C SER A 52 3.14 -13.18 -14.93
N ASN A 53 1.90 -13.16 -14.46
CA ASN A 53 1.04 -11.96 -14.51
C ASN A 53 1.41 -10.91 -13.48
N ILE A 54 2.01 -11.34 -12.36
CA ILE A 54 2.54 -10.46 -11.33
C ILE A 54 3.81 -9.77 -11.82
N LEU A 55 3.84 -8.43 -11.79
CA LEU A 55 4.91 -7.59 -12.35
C LEU A 55 6.28 -7.89 -11.75
N SER A 56 6.41 -7.95 -10.42
CA SER A 56 7.71 -8.21 -9.78
C SER A 56 8.30 -9.55 -10.22
N LYS A 57 7.49 -10.62 -10.25
CA LYS A 57 7.88 -11.96 -10.68
C LYS A 57 8.19 -12.00 -12.17
N ARG A 58 7.42 -11.28 -12.98
CA ARG A 58 7.64 -11.17 -14.43
C ARG A 58 8.98 -10.51 -14.72
N LEU A 59 9.30 -9.40 -14.04
CA LEU A 59 10.59 -8.72 -14.18
C LEU A 59 11.74 -9.63 -13.76
N ASP A 60 11.58 -10.37 -12.65
CA ASP A 60 12.60 -11.32 -12.20
C ASP A 60 12.85 -12.45 -13.21
N GLY A 61 11.77 -13.02 -13.78
CA GLY A 61 11.87 -14.05 -14.81
C GLY A 61 12.49 -13.52 -16.12
N LEU A 62 12.07 -12.34 -16.59
CA LEU A 62 12.64 -11.71 -17.79
C LEU A 62 14.12 -11.39 -17.61
N GLU A 63 14.50 -10.84 -16.45
CA GLU A 63 15.90 -10.59 -16.11
C GLU A 63 16.71 -11.90 -16.12
N PHE A 64 16.17 -12.96 -15.52
CA PHE A 64 16.79 -14.29 -15.54
C PHE A 64 17.05 -14.78 -16.97
N ILE A 65 16.07 -14.69 -17.87
CA ILE A 65 16.19 -15.14 -19.26
C ILE A 65 17.25 -14.33 -20.03
N ILE A 66 17.26 -13.01 -19.85
CA ILE A 66 18.23 -12.12 -20.50
C ILE A 66 19.65 -12.44 -20.03
N GLU A 67 19.82 -12.74 -18.74
CA GLU A 67 21.12 -13.15 -18.20
C GLU A 67 21.54 -14.55 -18.69
N LEU A 68 20.59 -15.48 -18.85
CA LEU A 68 20.83 -16.78 -19.47
C LEU A 68 21.40 -16.62 -20.89
N GLN A 69 20.84 -15.69 -21.68
CA GLN A 69 21.32 -15.38 -23.03
C GLN A 69 22.78 -14.97 -23.05
N LYS A 70 23.16 -14.04 -22.16
CA LYS A 70 24.51 -13.48 -22.10
C LYS A 70 25.55 -14.52 -21.73
N ASN A 71 25.17 -15.42 -20.82
CA ASN A 71 26.11 -16.34 -20.19
C ASN A 71 26.12 -17.75 -20.78
N LYS A 72 25.09 -18.10 -21.57
CA LYS A 72 24.89 -19.41 -22.21
C LYS A 72 24.93 -20.61 -21.25
N GLY A 73 24.69 -20.41 -19.96
CA GLY A 73 24.84 -21.46 -18.97
C GLY A 73 24.51 -21.04 -17.54
N ILE A 74 24.53 -22.03 -16.64
CA ILE A 74 24.34 -21.87 -15.20
C ILE A 74 25.48 -22.53 -14.43
N ILE A 75 25.66 -22.12 -13.17
CA ILE A 75 26.56 -22.78 -12.23
C ILE A 75 25.71 -23.57 -11.22
N LEU A 76 25.81 -24.89 -11.29
CA LEU A 76 25.17 -25.82 -10.37
C LEU A 76 26.25 -26.56 -9.57
N ASN A 77 26.25 -26.43 -8.24
CA ASN A 77 27.27 -27.04 -7.36
C ASN A 77 28.72 -26.75 -7.81
N ARG A 78 29.02 -25.49 -8.16
CA ARG A 78 30.34 -25.06 -8.68
C ARG A 78 30.75 -25.71 -10.01
N LYS A 79 29.87 -26.48 -10.65
CA LYS A 79 30.08 -27.00 -12.01
C LYS A 79 29.28 -26.16 -12.99
N ARG A 80 29.93 -25.79 -14.09
CA ARG A 80 29.29 -25.08 -15.21
C ARG A 80 28.46 -26.07 -16.02
N LEU A 81 27.22 -25.70 -16.32
CA LEU A 81 26.35 -26.39 -17.25
C LEU A 81 26.01 -25.40 -18.37
N GLU A 82 26.33 -25.75 -19.60
CA GLU A 82 26.12 -24.91 -20.78
C GLU A 82 24.91 -25.39 -21.58
N PHE A 83 24.17 -24.44 -22.14
CA PHE A 83 23.08 -24.75 -23.08
C PHE A 83 23.67 -24.94 -24.47
N SER A 84 23.09 -25.87 -25.24
CA SER A 84 23.39 -25.97 -26.67
C SER A 84 22.89 -24.72 -27.40
N ASP A 85 23.61 -24.32 -28.45
CA ASP A 85 23.21 -23.17 -29.28
C ASP A 85 21.81 -23.38 -29.89
N GLU A 86 21.43 -24.62 -30.21
CA GLU A 86 20.08 -24.97 -30.69
C GLU A 86 18.98 -24.68 -29.68
N ASN A 87 19.24 -24.88 -28.37
CA ASN A 87 18.24 -24.61 -27.33
C ASN A 87 18.08 -23.11 -27.08
N ILE A 88 19.17 -22.34 -27.22
CA ILE A 88 19.15 -20.89 -27.11
C ILE A 88 18.47 -20.27 -28.34
N ALA A 89 18.72 -20.78 -29.55
CA ALA A 89 18.20 -20.24 -30.80
C ALA A 89 16.66 -20.24 -30.91
N LYS A 90 15.98 -21.10 -30.14
CA LYS A 90 14.50 -21.17 -30.10
C LYS A 90 13.85 -20.03 -29.33
N ILE A 91 14.62 -19.25 -28.58
CA ILE A 91 14.11 -18.17 -27.72
C ILE A 91 14.13 -16.85 -28.47
N ASP A 92 12.98 -16.18 -28.60
CA ASP A 92 12.90 -14.83 -29.16
C ASP A 92 13.37 -13.78 -28.13
N PHE A 93 14.69 -13.61 -28.03
CA PHE A 93 15.28 -12.63 -27.13
C PHE A 93 14.96 -11.18 -27.48
N ASN A 94 14.62 -10.88 -28.74
CA ASN A 94 14.26 -9.53 -29.13
C ASN A 94 12.88 -9.17 -28.55
N PHE A 95 11.92 -10.09 -28.65
CA PHE A 95 10.64 -9.97 -27.96
C PHE A 95 10.82 -9.82 -26.45
N LEU A 96 11.63 -10.70 -25.82
CA LEU A 96 11.82 -10.67 -24.37
C LEU A 96 12.49 -9.39 -23.86
N LYS A 97 13.47 -8.84 -24.60
CA LYS A 97 14.08 -7.54 -24.26
C LYS A 97 13.09 -6.39 -24.37
N LYS A 98 12.24 -6.38 -25.40
CA LYS A 98 11.16 -5.39 -25.54
C LYS A 98 10.16 -5.51 -24.38
N ALA A 99 9.75 -6.72 -24.04
CA ALA A 99 8.88 -6.99 -22.91
C ALA A 99 9.50 -6.53 -21.59
N PHE A 100 10.79 -6.81 -21.37
CA PHE A 100 11.51 -6.36 -20.18
C PHE A 100 11.50 -4.84 -20.05
N ASN A 101 11.88 -4.13 -21.11
CA ASN A 101 11.87 -2.66 -21.11
C ASN A 101 10.47 -2.08 -20.87
N ALA A 102 9.42 -2.67 -21.46
CA ALA A 102 8.04 -2.24 -21.21
C ALA A 102 7.62 -2.42 -19.74
N ASN A 103 7.99 -3.54 -19.12
CA ASN A 103 7.69 -3.79 -17.71
C ASN A 103 8.54 -2.94 -16.76
N ILE A 104 9.75 -2.53 -17.15
CA ILE A 104 10.56 -1.56 -16.40
C ILE A 104 9.87 -0.18 -16.40
N ARG A 105 9.34 0.27 -17.55
CA ARG A 105 8.56 1.52 -17.61
C ARG A 105 7.31 1.45 -16.72
N LEU A 106 6.62 0.31 -16.72
CA LEU A 106 5.50 0.12 -15.82
C LEU A 106 5.92 0.17 -14.34
N LYS A 107 7.07 -0.44 -13.99
CA LYS A 107 7.61 -0.39 -12.63
C LYS A 107 7.97 1.02 -12.19
N GLU A 108 8.52 1.83 -13.10
CA GLU A 108 8.79 3.25 -12.86
C GLU A 108 7.51 4.02 -12.53
N LEU A 109 6.42 3.79 -13.26
CA LEU A 109 5.12 4.39 -12.95
C LEU A 109 4.61 3.96 -11.56
N VAL A 110 4.66 2.66 -11.25
CA VAL A 110 4.27 2.11 -9.93
C VAL A 110 5.06 2.77 -8.80
N ASP A 111 6.37 2.95 -9.00
CA ASP A 111 7.25 3.58 -8.01
C ASP A 111 6.97 5.07 -7.83
N LYS A 112 6.75 5.79 -8.93
CA LYS A 112 6.37 7.21 -8.91
C LYS A 112 5.02 7.43 -8.22
N LEU A 113 4.07 6.52 -8.43
CA LEU A 113 2.78 6.53 -7.73
C LEU A 113 2.88 6.02 -6.30
N LYS A 114 4.01 5.43 -5.87
CA LYS A 114 4.23 4.84 -4.54
C LYS A 114 3.20 3.76 -4.19
N ILE A 115 2.83 2.94 -5.17
CA ILE A 115 1.86 1.87 -5.00
C ILE A 115 2.50 0.76 -4.17
N SER A 116 1.81 0.35 -3.11
CA SER A 116 2.28 -0.69 -2.17
C SER A 116 1.99 -2.12 -2.65
N THR A 117 0.90 -2.30 -3.39
CA THR A 117 0.46 -3.59 -3.95
C THR A 117 1.19 -3.90 -5.26
N ASP A 118 1.58 -5.16 -5.44
CA ASP A 118 2.17 -5.61 -6.71
C ASP A 118 1.13 -5.64 -7.83
N LEU A 119 1.53 -5.25 -9.04
CA LEU A 119 0.61 -5.23 -10.17
C LEU A 119 0.38 -6.64 -10.71
N ASP A 120 -0.88 -7.00 -10.88
CA ASP A 120 -1.33 -8.22 -11.53
C ASP A 120 -1.94 -7.89 -12.89
N SER A 121 -1.37 -8.49 -13.93
CA SER A 121 -1.85 -8.34 -15.30
C SER A 121 -2.96 -9.28 -15.74
N THR A 122 -3.53 -10.04 -14.81
CA THR A 122 -4.63 -10.95 -15.11
C THR A 122 -5.87 -10.16 -15.51
N GLY A 123 -6.40 -10.43 -16.71
CA GLY A 123 -7.63 -9.79 -17.20
C GLY A 123 -7.46 -8.34 -17.69
N TRP A 124 -6.24 -7.87 -17.95
CA TRP A 124 -6.01 -6.52 -18.46
C TRP A 124 -6.81 -6.20 -19.72
N SER A 125 -7.54 -5.08 -19.62
CA SER A 125 -8.37 -4.56 -20.68
C SER A 125 -7.63 -3.52 -21.52
N GLN A 126 -8.22 -3.15 -22.67
CA GLN A 126 -7.74 -2.00 -23.44
C GLN A 126 -7.89 -0.69 -22.66
N LYS A 127 -8.83 -0.60 -21.72
CA LYS A 127 -8.99 0.55 -20.83
C LYS A 127 -7.78 0.68 -19.91
N ASP A 128 -7.33 -0.41 -19.32
CA ASP A 128 -6.13 -0.41 -18.46
C ASP A 128 -4.90 0.08 -19.22
N ALA A 129 -4.70 -0.41 -20.44
CA ALA A 129 -3.59 0.03 -21.28
C ALA A 129 -3.61 1.55 -21.53
N ARG A 130 -4.78 2.11 -21.89
CA ARG A 130 -4.94 3.56 -22.10
C ARG A 130 -4.73 4.35 -20.81
N THR A 131 -5.22 3.85 -19.68
CA THR A 131 -5.02 4.50 -18.38
C THR A 131 -3.54 4.48 -17.98
N ILE A 132 -2.83 3.38 -18.19
CA ILE A 132 -1.39 3.27 -17.91
C ILE A 132 -0.60 4.26 -18.79
N GLU A 133 -0.90 4.37 -20.08
CA GLU A 133 -0.25 5.34 -20.97
C GLU A 133 -0.49 6.78 -20.50
N LEU A 134 -1.75 7.12 -20.20
CA LEU A 134 -2.12 8.44 -19.69
C LEU A 134 -1.43 8.77 -18.36
N LEU A 135 -1.37 7.81 -17.43
CA LEU A 135 -0.68 7.99 -16.15
C LEU A 135 0.83 8.08 -16.33
N TYR A 136 1.43 7.31 -17.25
CA TYR A 136 2.86 7.43 -17.55
C TYR A 136 3.19 8.82 -18.10
N ASP A 137 2.40 9.32 -19.05
CA ASP A 137 2.61 10.65 -19.60
C ASP A 137 2.39 11.76 -18.56
N GLY A 138 1.36 11.66 -17.73
CA GLY A 138 1.07 12.68 -16.71
C GLY A 138 1.98 12.65 -15.49
N ILE A 139 2.33 11.46 -14.98
CA ILE A 139 3.03 11.29 -13.69
C ILE A 139 4.53 11.07 -13.88
N VAL A 140 4.95 10.30 -14.88
CA VAL A 140 6.37 9.99 -15.11
C VAL A 140 7.00 11.05 -16.01
N ASN A 141 6.35 11.36 -17.13
CA ASN A 141 6.84 12.37 -18.08
C ASN A 141 6.45 13.81 -17.67
N GLU A 142 5.60 13.98 -16.65
CA GLU A 142 5.13 15.28 -16.13
C GLU A 142 4.45 16.16 -17.20
N GLN A 143 3.82 15.51 -18.18
CA GLN A 143 3.15 16.17 -19.31
C GLN A 143 1.71 16.52 -18.99
N VAL A 144 1.19 17.53 -19.68
CA VAL A 144 -0.24 17.82 -19.70
C VAL A 144 -0.95 16.73 -20.48
N VAL A 145 -1.96 16.12 -19.87
CA VAL A 145 -2.77 15.07 -20.49
C VAL A 145 -4.15 15.58 -20.86
N THR A 146 -4.78 14.95 -21.85
CA THR A 146 -6.16 15.25 -22.24
C THR A 146 -7.10 14.22 -21.64
N LEU A 147 -8.02 14.66 -20.79
CA LEU A 147 -9.09 13.84 -20.21
C LEU A 147 -10.35 13.90 -21.11
N ASP A 148 -11.36 13.09 -20.80
CA ASP A 148 -12.61 13.03 -21.59
C ASP A 148 -13.62 14.14 -21.22
N ARG A 149 -13.47 14.77 -20.05
CA ARG A 149 -14.36 15.81 -19.48
C ARG A 149 -13.57 17.00 -18.93
N VAL A 150 -14.28 18.06 -18.53
CA VAL A 150 -13.73 19.36 -18.10
C VAL A 150 -14.03 19.71 -16.63
N ASP A 151 -14.80 18.85 -15.96
CA ASP A 151 -15.45 19.10 -14.66
C ASP A 151 -15.09 18.04 -13.61
N TYR A 152 -13.89 17.46 -13.72
CA TYR A 152 -13.38 16.55 -12.71
C TYR A 152 -13.19 17.24 -11.36
N ASN A 153 -13.64 16.59 -10.27
CA ASN A 153 -13.21 17.01 -8.93
C ASN A 153 -11.67 16.95 -8.85
N PRO A 154 -10.98 17.89 -8.20
CA PRO A 154 -9.52 17.89 -8.15
C PRO A 154 -8.93 16.62 -7.52
N THR A 155 -9.62 15.99 -6.58
CA THR A 155 -9.24 14.70 -6.01
C THR A 155 -9.96 13.58 -6.74
N GLN A 156 -9.22 12.65 -7.35
CA GLN A 156 -9.79 11.52 -8.10
C GLN A 156 -9.14 10.20 -7.68
N VAL A 157 -9.97 9.16 -7.56
CA VAL A 157 -9.50 7.77 -7.49
C VAL A 157 -9.60 7.17 -8.88
N ILE A 158 -8.46 6.73 -9.43
CA ILE A 158 -8.40 6.04 -10.73
C ILE A 158 -8.03 4.59 -10.50
N GLN A 159 -8.75 3.68 -11.15
CA GLN A 159 -8.44 2.26 -11.18
C GLN A 159 -7.72 1.89 -12.48
N PHE A 160 -6.67 1.08 -12.37
CA PHE A 160 -6.09 0.33 -13.48
C PHE A 160 -5.54 -0.99 -12.96
N ALA A 161 -5.59 -2.04 -13.78
CA ALA A 161 -5.21 -3.38 -13.33
C ALA A 161 -5.99 -3.78 -12.06
N ASN A 162 -5.29 -4.26 -11.04
CA ASN A 162 -5.79 -4.62 -9.72
C ASN A 162 -5.66 -3.50 -8.68
N VAL A 163 -5.29 -2.28 -9.07
CA VAL A 163 -4.96 -1.19 -8.13
C VAL A 163 -5.84 0.05 -8.30
N HIS A 164 -6.01 0.79 -7.21
CA HIS A 164 -6.68 2.08 -7.14
C HIS A 164 -5.68 3.15 -6.68
N VAL A 165 -5.59 4.25 -7.40
CA VAL A 165 -4.65 5.33 -7.09
C VAL A 165 -5.37 6.64 -6.88
N LEU A 166 -5.06 7.30 -5.77
CA LEU A 166 -5.53 8.65 -5.47
C LEU A 166 -4.61 9.67 -6.16
N LEU A 167 -5.19 10.54 -6.97
CA LEU A 167 -4.50 11.57 -7.72
C LEU A 167 -5.07 12.95 -7.41
N PHE A 168 -4.23 13.95 -7.61
CA PHE A 168 -4.62 15.35 -7.66
C PHE A 168 -4.56 15.87 -9.10
N LEU A 169 -5.67 16.41 -9.59
CA LEU A 169 -5.88 16.87 -10.95
C LEU A 169 -6.03 18.39 -10.95
N ILE A 170 -5.22 19.07 -11.75
CA ILE A 170 -5.30 20.53 -11.93
C ILE A 170 -5.55 20.82 -13.41
N PRO A 171 -6.68 21.46 -13.78
CA PRO A 171 -6.88 21.90 -15.15
C PRO A 171 -5.85 22.98 -15.50
N GLU A 172 -5.24 22.88 -16.67
CA GLU A 172 -4.33 23.92 -17.19
C GLU A 172 -5.06 25.25 -17.41
N ASN A 173 -6.30 25.18 -17.89
CA ASN A 173 -7.18 26.33 -18.05
C ASN A 173 -8.61 25.92 -17.71
N GLU A 174 -9.37 26.85 -17.14
CA GLU A 174 -10.79 26.63 -16.81
C GLU A 174 -11.58 26.20 -18.06
N GLY A 175 -12.44 25.19 -17.90
CA GLY A 175 -13.29 24.68 -18.97
C GLY A 175 -12.54 23.87 -20.06
N THR A 176 -11.27 23.53 -19.85
CA THR A 176 -10.51 22.69 -20.79
C THR A 176 -10.41 21.24 -20.33
N LYS A 177 -10.12 20.35 -21.29
CA LYS A 177 -9.85 18.93 -21.03
C LYS A 177 -8.38 18.66 -20.71
N SER A 178 -7.56 19.70 -20.57
CA SER A 178 -6.12 19.62 -20.39
C SER A 178 -5.79 19.68 -18.90
N TYR A 179 -5.18 18.63 -18.37
CA TYR A 179 -4.90 18.50 -16.94
C TYR A 179 -3.44 18.16 -16.68
N ARG A 180 -2.91 18.66 -15.56
CA ARG A 180 -1.75 18.09 -14.89
C ARG A 180 -2.20 17.09 -13.86
N LEU A 181 -1.49 15.96 -13.81
CA LEU A 181 -1.72 14.91 -12.83
C LEU A 181 -0.59 14.93 -11.81
N TYR A 182 -0.94 14.79 -10.54
CA TYR A 182 0.01 14.60 -9.46
C TYR A 182 -0.39 13.37 -8.65
N ASN A 183 0.61 12.62 -8.20
CA ASN A 183 0.40 11.68 -7.11
C ASN A 183 -0.05 12.47 -5.88
N PHE A 184 -1.17 12.10 -5.26
CA PHE A 184 -1.78 12.90 -4.19
C PHE A 184 -0.82 13.15 -3.02
N SER A 185 0.03 12.16 -2.70
CA SER A 185 1.01 12.27 -1.62
C SER A 185 2.24 13.14 -1.95
N ASP A 186 2.46 13.48 -3.22
CA ASP A 186 3.59 14.32 -3.65
C ASP A 186 3.22 15.80 -3.77
N TYR A 187 1.93 16.11 -3.86
CA TYR A 187 1.46 17.49 -3.95
C TYR A 187 1.21 18.07 -2.56
N ASP A 188 2.01 19.06 -2.17
CA ASP A 188 1.82 19.78 -0.92
C ASP A 188 0.70 20.82 -1.08
N MET A 189 -0.38 20.63 -0.31
CA MET A 189 -1.52 21.54 -0.34
C MET A 189 -2.21 21.56 1.02
N VAL A 190 -2.75 22.73 1.35
CA VAL A 190 -3.59 22.96 2.52
C VAL A 190 -4.93 23.51 2.01
N LEU A 191 -6.02 22.95 2.51
CA LEU A 191 -7.35 23.43 2.18
C LEU A 191 -7.67 24.66 3.03
N ILE A 192 -8.34 25.64 2.43
CA ILE A 192 -8.70 26.88 3.10
C ILE A 192 -10.20 27.11 2.91
N ASN A 193 -10.93 27.28 4.00
CA ASN A 193 -12.35 27.63 3.94
C ASN A 193 -12.55 29.14 3.77
N LYS A 194 -13.82 29.58 3.69
CA LYS A 194 -14.16 31.01 3.55
C LYS A 194 -13.67 31.88 4.71
N ASP A 195 -13.56 31.29 5.90
CA ASP A 195 -13.10 31.94 7.13
C ASP A 195 -11.57 31.89 7.29
N LYS A 196 -10.84 31.45 6.25
CA LYS A 196 -9.37 31.29 6.23
C LYS A 196 -8.82 30.27 7.23
N GLN A 197 -9.68 29.38 7.73
CA GLN A 197 -9.22 28.23 8.52
C GLN A 197 -8.55 27.22 7.61
N LEU A 198 -7.52 26.58 8.14
CA LEU A 198 -6.68 25.63 7.42
C LEU A 198 -7.10 24.22 7.74
N PHE A 199 -7.19 23.38 6.72
CA PHE A 199 -7.57 21.98 6.82
C PHE A 199 -6.57 21.12 6.06
N SER A 200 -6.38 19.88 6.53
CA SER A 200 -5.59 18.89 5.80
C SER A 200 -6.23 18.61 4.44
N LYS A 201 -5.40 18.37 3.42
CA LYS A 201 -5.87 17.85 2.12
C LYS A 201 -6.66 16.55 2.23
N TYR A 202 -6.43 15.75 3.28
CA TYR A 202 -7.16 14.50 3.51
C TYR A 202 -8.58 14.70 4.07
N GLU A 203 -9.02 15.94 4.32
CA GLU A 203 -10.43 16.21 4.56
C GLU A 203 -11.28 16.03 3.29
N THR A 204 -10.70 16.06 2.07
CA THR A 204 -11.43 15.74 0.82
C THR A 204 -11.53 14.25 0.53
N VAL A 205 -10.96 13.39 1.38
CA VAL A 205 -10.87 11.95 1.15
C VAL A 205 -11.62 11.21 2.25
N GLU A 206 -12.64 10.45 1.85
CA GLU A 206 -13.42 9.64 2.77
C GLU A 206 -12.67 8.37 3.20
N LEU A 207 -13.07 7.78 4.33
CA LEU A 207 -12.42 6.60 4.87
C LEU A 207 -12.47 5.42 3.88
N GLU A 208 -13.60 5.21 3.20
CA GLU A 208 -13.79 4.14 2.22
C GLU A 208 -12.81 4.27 1.06
N GLN A 209 -12.54 5.50 0.62
CA GLN A 209 -11.57 5.78 -0.42
C GLN A 209 -10.15 5.51 0.08
N LEU A 210 -9.80 5.93 1.30
CA LEU A 210 -8.49 5.63 1.90
C LEU A 210 -8.25 4.12 2.02
N LEU A 211 -9.28 3.35 2.39
CA LEU A 211 -9.20 1.90 2.49
C LEU A 211 -9.06 1.21 1.12
N LEU A 212 -9.54 1.84 0.05
CA LEU A 212 -9.51 1.31 -1.31
C LEU A 212 -8.16 1.50 -1.99
N ILE A 213 -7.50 2.64 -1.77
CA ILE A 213 -6.33 3.07 -2.55
C ILE A 213 -5.04 2.32 -2.15
N ASP A 214 -4.18 2.09 -3.14
CA ASP A 214 -2.91 1.38 -2.99
C ASP A 214 -1.70 2.31 -2.83
N ASN A 215 -1.89 3.62 -3.04
CA ASN A 215 -0.87 4.67 -2.89
C ASN A 215 -1.07 5.55 -1.63
N PHE A 216 -1.76 5.05 -0.62
CA PHE A 216 -1.88 5.78 0.65
C PHE A 216 -0.52 5.93 1.33
N ASN A 217 -0.15 7.17 1.68
CA ASN A 217 1.10 7.48 2.34
C ASN A 217 0.84 8.05 3.74
N ILE A 218 1.04 7.22 4.77
CA ILE A 218 0.81 7.59 6.17
C ILE A 218 1.73 8.74 6.61
N SER A 219 2.94 8.83 6.07
CA SER A 219 3.87 9.91 6.45
C SER A 219 3.36 11.26 5.93
N ASP A 220 2.87 11.30 4.68
CA ASP A 220 2.23 12.49 4.09
C ASP A 220 0.90 12.82 4.80
N TYR A 221 0.11 11.80 5.17
CA TYR A 221 -1.09 12.00 5.99
C TYR A 221 -0.76 12.70 7.30
N LEU A 222 0.24 12.21 8.04
CA LEU A 222 0.65 12.84 9.29
C LEU A 222 1.19 14.25 9.10
N SER A 223 2.03 14.49 8.08
CA SER A 223 2.55 15.84 7.84
C SER A 223 1.42 16.80 7.51
N SER A 224 0.43 16.40 6.72
CA SER A 224 -0.69 17.27 6.35
C SER A 224 -1.49 17.84 7.54
N TYR A 225 -1.48 17.18 8.70
CA TYR A 225 -2.08 17.68 9.94
C TYR A 225 -1.07 18.33 10.89
N LEU A 226 0.19 17.90 10.87
CA LEU A 226 1.17 18.20 11.93
C LEU A 226 2.34 19.11 11.52
N SER A 227 2.52 19.41 10.22
CA SER A 227 3.70 20.12 9.73
C SER A 227 3.52 21.62 9.57
N SER A 228 2.32 22.16 9.70
CA SER A 228 2.09 23.60 9.55
C SER A 228 2.43 24.38 10.82
N GLU A 229 3.06 25.54 10.65
CA GLU A 229 3.25 26.52 11.74
C GLU A 229 1.90 27.07 12.25
N SER A 230 0.89 27.02 11.39
CA SER A 230 -0.48 27.42 11.68
C SER A 230 -1.33 26.24 12.14
N LYS A 231 -2.35 26.51 12.96
CA LYS A 231 -3.30 25.49 13.44
C LYS A 231 -4.11 24.91 12.26
N ILE A 232 -4.05 23.60 12.09
CA ILE A 232 -4.97 22.83 11.24
C ILE A 232 -6.22 22.52 12.07
N GLU A 233 -7.40 22.73 11.50
CA GLU A 233 -8.65 22.32 12.12
C GLU A 233 -8.90 20.81 11.93
N ASN A 234 -9.81 20.23 12.72
CA ASN A 234 -10.22 18.82 12.64
C ASN A 234 -9.09 17.79 12.84
N MET A 235 -8.01 18.15 13.54
CA MET A 235 -6.90 17.20 13.76
C MET A 235 -7.32 15.95 14.56
N ASP A 236 -8.27 16.12 15.48
CA ASP A 236 -8.91 15.03 16.23
C ASP A 236 -9.70 14.12 15.29
N LEU A 237 -10.52 14.66 14.39
CA LEU A 237 -11.24 13.87 13.39
C LEU A 237 -10.27 13.15 12.44
N GLY A 238 -9.18 13.80 12.03
CA GLY A 238 -8.10 13.15 11.27
C GLY A 238 -7.48 11.97 12.02
N LEU A 239 -7.22 12.12 13.32
CA LEU A 239 -6.77 11.00 14.15
C LEU A 239 -7.81 9.88 14.20
N LEU A 240 -9.08 10.18 14.43
CA LEU A 240 -10.15 9.17 14.49
C LEU A 240 -10.29 8.41 13.16
N LYS A 241 -10.22 9.11 12.02
CA LYS A 241 -10.20 8.53 10.67
C LYS A 241 -9.02 7.57 10.50
N LEU A 242 -7.82 7.93 10.95
CA LEU A 242 -6.64 7.07 10.86
C LEU A 242 -6.71 5.83 11.78
N ILE A 243 -7.32 5.95 12.97
CA ILE A 243 -7.57 4.79 13.84
C ILE A 243 -8.56 3.82 13.17
N ASN A 244 -9.67 4.33 12.62
CA ASN A 244 -10.63 3.50 11.88
C ASN A 244 -9.97 2.79 10.68
N TYR A 245 -9.08 3.49 9.96
CA TYR A 245 -8.28 2.89 8.89
C TYR A 245 -7.42 1.74 9.40
N ALA A 246 -6.70 1.95 10.50
CA ALA A 246 -5.81 0.95 11.08
C ALA A 246 -6.58 -0.28 11.59
N ASP A 247 -7.74 -0.07 12.23
CA ASP A 247 -8.61 -1.14 12.72
C ASP A 247 -9.13 -1.99 11.54
N SER A 248 -9.58 -1.35 10.46
CA SER A 248 -10.12 -2.01 9.26
C SER A 248 -9.05 -2.82 8.50
N LYS A 249 -7.80 -2.35 8.47
CA LYS A 249 -6.68 -3.04 7.84
C LYS A 249 -5.95 -4.02 8.76
N HIS A 250 -6.30 -4.05 10.05
CA HIS A 250 -5.55 -4.74 11.09
C HIS A 250 -4.04 -4.39 11.08
N ASP A 251 -3.73 -3.12 10.80
CA ASP A 251 -2.35 -2.66 10.61
C ASP A 251 -1.75 -2.08 11.89
N GLN A 252 -0.96 -2.90 12.59
CA GLN A 252 -0.22 -2.52 13.79
C GLN A 252 0.80 -1.40 13.53
N ASN A 253 1.37 -1.30 12.32
CA ASN A 253 2.30 -0.23 12.01
C ASN A 253 1.57 1.12 11.94
N THR A 254 0.39 1.17 11.31
CA THR A 254 -0.44 2.37 11.32
C THR A 254 -0.85 2.76 12.74
N LEU A 255 -1.18 1.81 13.62
CA LEU A 255 -1.48 2.13 15.02
C LEU A 255 -0.30 2.80 15.76
N GLN A 256 0.95 2.45 15.43
CA GLN A 256 2.12 3.17 15.97
C GLN A 256 2.22 4.61 15.47
N PHE A 257 1.79 4.88 14.24
CA PHE A 257 1.67 6.24 13.72
C PHE A 257 0.52 7.00 14.40
N CYS A 258 -0.63 6.37 14.64
CA CYS A 258 -1.72 6.94 15.44
C CYS A 258 -1.23 7.32 16.84
N LEU A 259 -0.42 6.47 17.50
CA LEU A 259 0.12 6.76 18.82
C LEU A 259 0.96 8.04 18.84
N LYS A 260 1.82 8.22 17.83
CA LYS A 260 2.63 9.45 17.67
C LYS A 260 1.76 10.66 17.42
N PHE A 261 0.72 10.53 16.58
CA PHE A 261 -0.21 11.61 16.29
C PHE A 261 -0.98 12.02 17.55
N ALA A 262 -1.60 11.06 18.26
CA ALA A 262 -2.33 11.31 19.49
C ALA A 262 -1.45 11.94 20.58
N GLN A 263 -0.19 11.52 20.72
CA GLN A 263 0.74 12.13 21.67
C GLN A 263 0.96 13.61 21.35
N LYS A 264 1.16 13.97 20.07
CA LYS A 264 1.28 15.39 19.68
C LYS A 264 0.01 16.18 20.00
N LEU A 265 -1.17 15.61 19.79
CA LEU A 265 -2.43 16.29 20.14
C LEU A 265 -2.54 16.56 21.64
N VAL A 266 -2.17 15.58 22.48
CA VAL A 266 -2.14 15.75 23.94
C VAL A 266 -1.10 16.80 24.38
N ASP A 267 0.05 16.86 23.69
CA ASP A 267 1.08 17.85 23.97
C ASP A 267 0.62 19.28 23.62
N MET A 268 -0.22 19.44 22.59
CA MET A 268 -0.83 20.71 22.19
C MET A 268 -2.02 21.11 23.07
N ASP A 269 -2.91 20.15 23.37
CA ASP A 269 -4.12 20.33 24.17
C ASP A 269 -4.40 19.09 25.03
N LYS A 270 -4.35 19.29 26.35
CA LYS A 270 -4.56 18.24 27.36
C LYS A 270 -6.03 17.99 27.69
N SER A 271 -6.94 18.27 26.76
CA SER A 271 -8.34 17.93 26.92
C SER A 271 -8.55 16.43 27.12
N GLU A 272 -9.60 16.09 27.85
CA GLU A 272 -9.94 14.69 28.18
C GLU A 272 -10.16 13.86 26.91
N ASN A 273 -10.73 14.45 25.87
CA ASN A 273 -10.93 13.80 24.57
C ASN A 273 -9.59 13.38 23.93
N ASN A 274 -8.59 14.26 23.92
CA ASN A 274 -7.27 13.94 23.37
C ASN A 274 -6.58 12.85 24.19
N ILE A 275 -6.71 12.89 25.52
CA ILE A 275 -6.15 11.85 26.40
C ILE A 275 -6.86 10.52 26.15
N LEU A 276 -8.19 10.50 26.10
CA LEU A 276 -8.96 9.29 25.79
C LEU A 276 -8.62 8.72 24.42
N ASN A 277 -8.42 9.58 23.40
CA ASN A 277 -7.94 9.20 22.08
C ASN A 277 -6.56 8.52 22.12
N LEU A 278 -5.62 9.06 22.91
CA LEU A 278 -4.34 8.41 23.15
C LEU A 278 -4.50 7.04 23.85
N LEU A 279 -5.34 6.97 24.88
CA LEU A 279 -5.53 5.75 25.67
C LEU A 279 -6.22 4.63 24.90
N GLN A 280 -7.18 4.94 24.02
CA GLN A 280 -7.80 3.93 23.15
C GLN A 280 -6.83 3.32 22.14
N ILE A 281 -5.81 4.08 21.70
CA ILE A 281 -4.75 3.54 20.85
C ILE A 281 -3.82 2.65 21.67
N LYS A 282 -3.42 3.08 22.88
CA LYS A 282 -2.65 2.25 23.80
C LYS A 282 -3.36 0.93 24.12
N LYS A 283 -4.70 0.94 24.26
CA LYS A 283 -5.49 -0.28 24.43
C LYS A 283 -5.31 -1.25 23.27
N ARG A 284 -5.46 -0.78 22.02
CA ARG A 284 -5.27 -1.59 20.81
C ARG A 284 -3.86 -2.17 20.69
N LEU A 285 -2.87 -1.40 21.14
CA LEU A 285 -1.46 -1.80 21.18
C LEU A 285 -1.09 -2.65 22.40
N ASN A 286 -2.04 -2.97 23.30
CA ASN A 286 -1.80 -3.65 24.58
C ASN A 286 -0.74 -2.98 25.46
N ASN A 287 -0.68 -1.64 25.44
CA ASN A 287 0.33 -0.81 26.10
C ASN A 287 -0.25 0.13 27.18
N LEU A 288 -1.42 -0.19 27.73
CA LEU A 288 -1.98 0.56 28.87
C LEU A 288 -1.15 0.29 30.14
N THR A 289 -0.73 1.36 30.80
CA THR A 289 0.00 1.29 32.08
C THR A 289 -0.93 1.41 33.28
N GLN A 290 -0.43 1.08 34.47
CA GLN A 290 -1.19 1.29 35.73
C GLN A 290 -1.59 2.76 35.94
N LYS A 291 -0.77 3.71 35.50
CA LYS A 291 -1.09 5.14 35.55
C LYS A 291 -2.26 5.48 34.63
N ASP A 292 -2.26 4.92 33.42
CA ASP A 292 -3.36 5.08 32.46
C ASP A 292 -4.67 4.51 33.05
N SER A 293 -4.63 3.30 33.63
CA SER A 293 -5.79 2.70 34.32
C SER A 293 -6.28 3.54 35.50
N SER A 294 -5.37 4.08 36.31
CA SER A 294 -5.74 4.92 37.45
C SER A 294 -6.43 6.22 36.99
N TYR A 295 -5.94 6.83 35.92
CA TYR A 295 -6.58 7.99 35.29
C TYR A 295 -7.98 7.63 34.75
N LEU A 296 -8.12 6.53 34.01
CA LEU A 296 -9.42 6.05 33.54
C LEU A 296 -10.40 5.80 34.70
N HIS A 297 -9.97 5.18 35.79
CA HIS A 297 -10.83 5.01 36.97
C HIS A 297 -11.31 6.33 37.58
N SER A 298 -10.50 7.39 37.54
CA SER A 298 -10.92 8.71 38.00
C SER A 298 -12.05 9.32 37.15
N LEU A 299 -12.21 8.87 35.90
CA LEU A 299 -13.24 9.33 34.96
C LEU A 299 -14.54 8.51 35.02
N MET A 300 -14.60 7.42 35.80
CA MET A 300 -15.80 6.56 35.85
C MET A 300 -17.08 7.29 36.27
N ASN A 301 -16.95 8.31 37.12
CA ASN A 301 -18.08 9.13 37.61
C ASN A 301 -18.11 10.52 36.97
N HIS A 302 -17.50 10.69 35.79
CA HIS A 302 -17.47 11.97 35.09
C HIS A 302 -18.88 12.44 34.69
N ASN A 303 -19.11 13.75 34.61
CA ASN A 303 -20.44 14.31 34.30
C ASN A 303 -20.88 14.02 32.87
N SER A 304 -19.94 13.91 31.92
CA SER A 304 -20.21 13.57 30.53
C SER A 304 -20.38 12.05 30.35
N VAL A 305 -21.54 11.63 29.86
CA VAL A 305 -21.85 10.24 29.52
C VAL A 305 -20.88 9.69 28.46
N GLU A 306 -20.43 10.53 27.52
CA GLU A 306 -19.49 10.18 26.45
C GLU A 306 -18.11 9.79 27.01
N ILE A 307 -17.64 10.56 28.01
CA ILE A 307 -16.37 10.29 28.71
C ILE A 307 -16.48 9.01 29.54
N ARG A 308 -17.60 8.81 30.25
CA ARG A 308 -17.85 7.56 30.99
C ARG A 308 -17.89 6.36 30.05
N PHE A 309 -18.55 6.48 28.91
CA PHE A 309 -18.62 5.42 27.90
C PHE A 309 -17.23 5.06 27.36
N ALA A 310 -16.47 6.06 26.87
CA ALA A 310 -15.12 5.84 26.36
C ALA A 310 -14.21 5.20 27.41
N THR A 311 -14.31 5.63 28.67
CA THR A 311 -13.57 5.07 29.80
C THR A 311 -13.86 3.58 29.98
N ASN A 312 -15.15 3.18 29.99
CA ASN A 312 -15.55 1.79 30.14
C ASN A 312 -15.10 0.94 28.93
N CYS A 313 -15.19 1.46 27.70
CA CYS A 313 -14.67 0.80 26.51
C CYS A 313 -13.17 0.51 26.60
N ILE A 314 -12.37 1.49 27.04
CA ILE A 314 -10.90 1.34 27.15
C ILE A 314 -10.53 0.36 28.26
N LEU A 315 -11.21 0.43 29.41
CA LEU A 315 -11.01 -0.50 30.52
C LEU A 315 -11.46 -1.94 30.17
N GLY A 316 -12.37 -2.11 29.20
CA GLY A 316 -12.93 -3.40 28.80
C GLY A 316 -14.18 -3.80 29.59
N TYR A 317 -14.84 -2.84 30.23
CA TYR A 317 -16.09 -3.02 30.97
C TYR A 317 -17.28 -2.93 30.01
N LYS A 318 -17.45 -3.98 29.19
CA LYS A 318 -18.39 -4.01 28.06
C LYS A 318 -19.84 -3.80 28.49
N ASP A 319 -20.30 -4.50 29.53
CA ASP A 319 -21.68 -4.41 30.01
C ASP A 319 -22.03 -2.98 30.47
N GLN A 320 -21.11 -2.33 31.18
CA GLN A 320 -21.27 -0.95 31.61
C GLN A 320 -21.27 0.02 30.42
N ALA A 321 -20.38 -0.18 29.45
CA ALA A 321 -20.35 0.65 28.25
C ALA A 321 -21.65 0.52 27.43
N ILE A 322 -22.15 -0.70 27.23
CA ILE A 322 -23.42 -0.95 26.53
C ILE A 322 -24.58 -0.30 27.28
N TYR A 323 -24.65 -0.46 28.61
CA TYR A 323 -25.68 0.17 29.42
C TYR A 323 -25.70 1.70 29.23
N LEU A 324 -24.54 2.36 29.30
CA LEU A 324 -24.43 3.81 29.10
C LEU A 324 -24.90 4.21 27.69
N PHE A 325 -24.47 3.48 26.67
CA PHE A 325 -24.80 3.74 25.27
C PHE A 325 -26.29 3.58 24.96
N GLU A 326 -26.94 2.55 25.52
CA GLU A 326 -28.36 2.28 25.27
C GLU A 326 -29.29 3.17 26.10
N ASN A 327 -28.91 3.52 27.33
CA ASN A 327 -29.84 4.12 28.30
C ASN A 327 -29.56 5.60 28.60
N GLU A 328 -28.34 6.08 28.39
CA GLU A 328 -27.96 7.45 28.80
C GLU A 328 -27.53 8.35 27.64
N PHE A 329 -27.22 7.79 26.46
CA PHE A 329 -26.97 8.58 25.26
C PHE A 329 -28.29 9.07 24.64
N SER A 330 -28.27 10.28 24.08
CA SER A 330 -29.31 10.71 23.15
C SER A 330 -29.20 9.98 21.81
N ASP A 331 -30.25 10.03 20.99
CA ASP A 331 -30.24 9.44 19.65
C ASP A 331 -29.12 10.03 18.77
N GLU A 332 -28.97 11.35 18.75
CA GLU A 332 -27.91 12.04 18.01
C GLU A 332 -26.50 11.61 18.48
N GLN A 333 -26.31 11.45 19.79
CA GLN A 333 -25.03 10.96 20.32
C GLN A 333 -24.74 9.53 19.86
N ARG A 334 -25.75 8.66 19.85
CA ARG A 334 -25.60 7.28 19.38
C ARG A 334 -25.21 7.23 17.91
N GLU A 335 -25.92 7.97 17.05
CA GLU A 335 -25.64 8.03 15.61
C GLU A 335 -24.18 8.43 15.35
N ARG A 336 -23.70 9.48 16.04
CA ARG A 336 -22.32 9.94 15.92
C ARG A 336 -21.29 8.96 16.47
N PHE A 337 -21.53 8.37 17.65
CA PHE A 337 -20.52 7.54 18.32
C PHE A 337 -20.29 6.19 17.66
N ILE A 338 -21.25 5.67 16.89
CA ILE A 338 -21.07 4.43 16.11
C ILE A 338 -19.96 4.59 15.06
N GLU A 339 -19.77 5.79 14.54
CA GLU A 339 -18.72 6.08 13.56
C GLU A 339 -17.33 6.24 14.21
N TYR A 340 -17.28 6.47 15.52
CA TYR A 340 -16.02 6.68 16.22
C TYR A 340 -15.32 5.35 16.54
N PRO A 341 -13.98 5.29 16.36
CA PRO A 341 -13.20 4.09 16.60
C PRO A 341 -13.35 3.55 18.03
N ILE A 342 -13.66 4.39 19.00
CA ILE A 342 -13.85 3.96 20.40
C ILE A 342 -14.96 2.91 20.54
N TYR A 343 -15.99 2.97 19.69
CA TYR A 343 -17.11 2.02 19.68
C TYR A 343 -16.65 0.62 19.27
N ASN A 344 -15.69 0.52 18.36
CA ASN A 344 -15.14 -0.77 17.90
C ASN A 344 -14.46 -1.57 19.02
N LEU A 345 -14.05 -0.92 20.12
CA LEU A 345 -13.50 -1.62 21.29
C LEU A 345 -14.51 -2.56 21.98
N LEU A 346 -15.81 -2.37 21.77
CA LEU A 346 -16.83 -3.30 22.28
C LEU A 346 -16.74 -4.68 21.61
N ASN A 347 -16.26 -4.73 20.37
CA ASN A 347 -16.16 -5.94 19.55
C ASN A 347 -14.80 -6.64 19.63
N LEU A 348 -13.80 -6.00 20.26
CA LEU A 348 -12.44 -6.54 20.43
C LEU A 348 -12.30 -7.58 21.54
#